data_AF-A0A5C9ACV9-F1
#
_entry.id   AF-A0A5C9ACV9-F1
#
_cell.length_a   1.000
_cell.length_b   1.000
_cell.length_c   1.000
_cell.angle_alpha   90.00
_cell.angle_beta   90.00
_cell.angle_gamma   90.00
#
_symmetry.space_group_name_H-M   'P 1'
#
loop_
_entity.id
_entity.type
_entity.pdbx_description
1 polymer ?
#
loop_
_entity_poly.entity_id
_entity_poly.type
_entity_poly.pdbx_seq_one_letter_code
_entity_poly.pdbx_strand_id
1 'polypeptide(L)'
;AGHDTNLANLGGALELNWTLPGQPDNTPPGGELVFERWRRLSDNSQWIQVSLVFQTLQQMRDKTPLSLNTPPGEVKLTLAGCEERNAQGMCSLAGFTQIVNEARIPACSL
;
A
#
# COMPACT_ATOMS: atom_id res chain seq x y z
N ALA A 1 -9.78 -10.77 3.36
CA ALA A 1 -10.22 -9.98 4.52
C ALA A 1 -9.40 -10.42 5.72
N GLY A 2 -8.84 -9.46 6.47
CA GLY A 2 -7.97 -9.71 7.63
C GLY A 2 -8.22 -8.68 8.72
N HIS A 3 -7.19 -8.37 9.50
CA HIS A 3 -7.26 -7.48 10.67
C HIS A 3 -6.27 -6.31 10.56
N ASP A 4 -6.49 -5.30 11.40
CA ASP A 4 -5.56 -4.20 11.68
C ASP A 4 -4.13 -4.69 11.98
N THR A 5 -3.99 -5.76 12.76
CA THR A 5 -2.70 -6.40 13.07
C THR A 5 -1.97 -6.87 11.82
N ASN A 6 -2.68 -7.35 10.79
CA ASN A 6 -2.04 -7.75 9.53
C ASN A 6 -1.53 -6.54 8.74
N LEU A 7 -2.27 -5.43 8.74
CA LEU A 7 -1.82 -4.17 8.14
C LEU A 7 -0.58 -3.64 8.88
N ALA A 8 -0.57 -3.71 10.22
CA ALA A 8 0.58 -3.33 11.02
C ALA A 8 1.79 -4.25 10.78
N ASN A 9 1.57 -5.56 10.64
CA ASN A 9 2.65 -6.51 10.31
C ASN A 9 3.26 -6.22 8.94
N LEU A 10 2.42 -6.01 7.91
CA LEU A 10 2.89 -5.65 6.57
C LEU A 10 3.58 -4.28 6.56
N GLY A 11 3.04 -3.31 7.29
CA GLY A 11 3.62 -1.98 7.44
C GLY A 11 5.02 -2.04 8.05
N GLY A 12 5.17 -2.76 9.16
CA GLY A 12 6.48 -2.96 9.79
C GLY A 12 7.47 -3.74 8.91
N ALA A 13 7.05 -4.86 8.33
CA ALA A 13 7.91 -5.71 7.51
C ALA A 13 8.41 -5.03 6.23
N LEU A 14 7.63 -4.10 5.67
CA LEU A 14 7.96 -3.37 4.45
C LEU A 14 8.45 -1.93 4.72
N GLU A 15 8.66 -1.58 5.99
CA GLU A 15 9.07 -0.23 6.46
C GLU A 15 8.17 0.91 5.95
N LEU A 16 6.88 0.62 5.79
CA LEU A 16 5.88 1.58 5.32
C LEU A 16 5.36 2.40 6.50
N ASN A 17 5.45 3.73 6.37
CA ASN A 17 4.94 4.68 7.35
C ASN A 17 3.93 5.60 6.68
N TRP A 18 2.83 5.91 7.37
CA TRP A 18 1.77 6.76 6.83
C TRP A 18 0.99 7.50 7.92
N THR A 19 0.29 8.53 7.47
CA THR A 19 -0.77 9.23 8.21
C THR A 19 -1.95 9.38 7.27
N LEU A 20 -3.17 9.26 7.78
CA LEU A 20 -4.38 9.26 6.96
C LEU A 20 -5.18 10.55 7.16
N PRO A 21 -5.22 11.46 6.17
CA PRO A 21 -5.97 12.70 6.29
C PRO A 21 -7.46 12.45 6.62
N GLY A 22 -7.93 13.03 7.73
CA GLY A 22 -9.31 12.86 8.18
C GLY A 22 -9.64 11.49 8.78
N GLN A 23 -8.64 10.64 9.04
CA GLN A 23 -8.81 9.34 9.69
C GLN A 23 -7.75 9.19 10.80
N PRO A 24 -8.12 9.27 12.08
CA PRO A 24 -7.15 9.23 13.18
C PRO A 24 -6.51 7.85 13.41
N ASP A 25 -7.16 6.77 12.97
CA ASP A 25 -6.62 5.41 13.05
C ASP A 25 -5.78 5.10 11.80
N ASN A 26 -4.53 4.67 11.97
CA ASN A 26 -3.65 4.30 10.86
C ASN A 26 -4.04 2.96 10.21
N THR A 27 -4.82 2.12 10.88
CA THR A 27 -5.30 0.83 10.37
C THR A 27 -6.82 0.75 10.46
N PRO A 28 -7.54 1.67 9.80
CA PRO A 28 -8.96 1.89 10.06
C PRO A 28 -9.83 0.72 9.58
N PRO A 29 -11.06 0.58 10.08
CA PRO A 29 -12.01 -0.41 9.59
C PRO A 29 -12.18 -0.35 8.07
N GLY A 30 -11.95 -1.48 7.39
CA GLY A 30 -12.03 -1.55 5.92
C GLY A 30 -10.92 -0.82 5.17
N GLY A 31 -9.86 -0.37 5.86
CA GLY A 31 -8.66 0.14 5.22
C GLY A 31 -7.94 -0.95 4.41
N GLU A 32 -7.40 -0.57 3.26
CA GLU A 32 -6.79 -1.49 2.30
C GLU A 32 -5.35 -1.06 2.01
N LEU A 33 -4.41 -1.96 2.24
CA LEU A 33 -3.06 -1.85 1.70
C LEU A 33 -3.05 -2.47 0.30
N VAL A 34 -3.01 -1.63 -0.72
CA VAL A 34 -3.18 -2.00 -2.13
C VAL A 34 -1.81 -2.13 -2.80
N PHE A 35 -1.56 -3.27 -3.44
CA PHE A 35 -0.37 -3.53 -4.25
C PHE A 35 -0.76 -3.65 -5.71
N GLU A 36 -0.34 -2.70 -6.54
CA GLU A 36 -0.64 -2.67 -7.96
C GLU A 36 0.59 -3.05 -8.77
N ARG A 37 0.45 -4.01 -9.69
CA ARG A 37 1.49 -4.36 -10.67
C ARG A 37 1.22 -3.68 -12.00
N TRP A 38 2.05 -2.69 -12.32
CA TRP A 38 2.03 -1.96 -13.58
C TRP A 38 3.01 -2.57 -14.59
N ARG A 39 2.65 -2.54 -15.87
CA ARG A 39 3.55 -2.86 -16.99
C ARG A 39 3.68 -1.64 -17.87
N ARG A 40 4.90 -1.12 -18.03
CA ARG A 40 5.19 -0.02 -18.96
C ARG A 40 5.29 -0.58 -20.37
N LEU A 41 4.49 -0.05 -21.30
CA LEU A 41 4.39 -0.59 -22.65
C LEU A 41 5.62 -0.29 -23.54
N SER A 42 6.39 0.76 -23.23
CA SER A 42 7.54 1.16 -24.04
C SER A 42 8.71 0.17 -24.00
N ASP A 43 8.90 -0.51 -22.87
CA ASP A 43 10.05 -1.39 -22.60
C ASP A 43 9.64 -2.71 -21.92
N ASN A 44 8.34 -2.95 -21.72
CA ASN A 44 7.76 -4.07 -20.97
C ASN A 44 8.23 -4.19 -19.51
N SER A 45 8.88 -3.16 -18.96
CA SER A 45 9.29 -3.15 -17.55
C SER A 45 8.08 -3.18 -16.61
N GLN A 46 8.27 -3.80 -15.44
CA GLN A 46 7.20 -4.01 -14.48
C GLN A 46 7.49 -3.30 -13.17
N TRP A 47 6.46 -2.67 -12.62
CA TRP A 47 6.57 -1.75 -11.49
C TRP A 47 5.48 -2.03 -10.47
N ILE A 48 5.79 -1.80 -9.20
CA ILE A 48 4.88 -1.95 -8.07
C ILE A 48 4.58 -0.57 -7.48
N GLN A 49 3.30 -0.21 -7.46
CA GLN A 49 2.80 0.92 -6.67
C GLN A 49 2.12 0.36 -5.42
N VAL A 50 2.41 0.96 -4.26
CA VAL A 50 1.75 0.64 -3.00
C VAL A 50 0.95 1.86 -2.56
N SER A 51 -0.31 1.66 -2.21
CA SER A 51 -1.19 2.71 -1.68
C SER A 51 -1.91 2.20 -0.42
N LEU A 52 -2.28 3.10 0.49
CA LEU A 52 -3.32 2.83 1.48
C LEU A 52 -4.62 3.54 1.06
N VAL A 53 -5.67 2.77 0.79
CA VAL A 53 -7.01 3.27 0.46
C VAL A 53 -7.90 3.13 1.70
N PHE A 54 -8.63 4.18 2.04
CA PHE A 54 -9.40 4.23 3.28
C PHE A 54 -10.58 5.21 3.18
N GLN A 55 -11.56 5.06 4.08
CA GLN A 55 -12.56 6.10 4.31
C GLN A 55 -12.12 7.04 5.42
N THR A 56 -12.36 8.35 5.25
CA THR A 56 -12.23 9.29 6.37
C THR A 56 -13.24 8.96 7.48
N LEU A 57 -12.98 9.40 8.70
CA LEU A 57 -13.90 9.19 9.82
C LEU A 57 -15.29 9.79 9.53
N GLN A 58 -15.34 10.92 8.83
CA GLN A 58 -16.60 11.54 8.39
C GLN A 58 -17.31 10.71 7.31
N GLN A 59 -16.58 10.18 6.32
CA GLN A 59 -17.17 9.29 5.29
C GLN A 59 -17.79 8.04 5.91
N MET A 60 -17.13 7.46 6.93
CA MET A 60 -17.67 6.34 7.69
C MET A 60 -18.94 6.74 8.45
N ARG A 61 -18.92 7.88 9.16
CA ARG A 61 -20.05 8.37 9.96
C ARG A 61 -21.30 8.63 9.13
N ASP A 62 -21.11 9.23 7.95
CA ASP A 62 -22.18 9.64 7.05
C ASP A 62 -22.59 8.54 6.06
N LYS A 63 -21.86 7.42 6.04
CA LYS A 63 -22.02 6.34 5.06
C LYS A 63 -21.95 6.89 3.63
N THR A 64 -21.00 7.78 3.39
CA THR A 64 -20.86 8.47 2.10
C THR A 64 -20.74 7.46 0.95
N PRO A 65 -21.63 7.51 -0.06
CA PRO A 65 -21.47 6.71 -1.27
C PRO A 65 -20.21 7.10 -2.02
N LEU A 66 -19.31 6.13 -2.24
CA LEU A 66 -18.04 6.38 -2.92
C LEU A 66 -18.16 6.13 -4.43
N SER A 67 -17.47 6.95 -5.21
CA SER A 67 -17.39 6.85 -6.67
C SER A 67 -16.12 7.54 -7.18
N LEU A 68 -15.86 7.55 -8.49
CA LEU A 68 -14.74 8.32 -9.04
C LEU A 68 -14.87 9.84 -8.81
N ASN A 69 -16.09 10.36 -8.67
CA ASN A 69 -16.34 11.78 -8.37
C ASN A 69 -16.30 12.09 -6.86
N THR A 70 -16.51 11.07 -6.03
CA THR A 70 -16.46 11.14 -4.55
C THR A 70 -15.58 10.00 -4.06
N PRO A 71 -14.25 10.09 -4.24
CA PRO A 71 -13.37 8.96 -4.00
C PRO A 71 -13.19 8.68 -2.50
N PRO A 72 -12.75 7.46 -2.14
CA PRO A 72 -12.13 7.24 -0.85
C PRO A 72 -10.87 8.11 -0.69
N GLY A 73 -10.36 8.22 0.54
CA GLY A 73 -9.00 8.68 0.76
C GLY A 73 -8.00 7.67 0.19
N GLU A 74 -6.91 8.18 -0.38
CA GLU A 74 -5.78 7.37 -0.85
C GLU A 74 -4.48 8.07 -0.46
N VAL A 75 -3.53 7.31 0.09
CA VAL A 75 -2.15 7.75 0.29
C VAL A 75 -1.23 6.81 -0.46
N LYS A 76 -0.45 7.34 -1.41
CA LYS A 76 0.61 6.58 -2.07
C LYS A 76 1.79 6.40 -1.12
N LEU A 77 2.27 5.17 -0.99
CA LEU A 77 3.33 4.80 -0.06
C LEU A 77 4.65 4.58 -0.79
N THR A 78 5.74 4.95 -0.11
CA THR A 78 7.10 4.78 -0.62
C THR A 78 7.75 3.58 0.06
N LEU A 79 8.13 2.57 -0.73
CA LEU A 79 8.92 1.43 -0.25
C LEU A 79 10.39 1.86 -0.08
N ALA A 80 10.81 2.28 1.11
CA ALA A 80 12.13 2.90 1.33
C ALA A 80 13.31 2.06 0.78
N GLY A 81 13.32 0.75 1.02
CA GLY A 81 14.36 -0.18 0.56
C GLY A 81 14.43 -0.44 -0.95
N CYS A 82 13.60 0.23 -1.77
CA CYS A 82 13.65 0.04 -3.22
C CYS A 82 14.67 0.96 -3.90
N GLU A 83 15.72 0.37 -4.46
CA GLU A 83 16.77 1.09 -5.19
C GLU A 83 16.32 1.50 -6.61
N GLU A 84 15.67 0.59 -7.32
CA GLU A 84 15.21 0.82 -8.69
C GLU A 84 13.80 1.39 -8.74
N ARG A 85 13.69 2.68 -9.04
CA ARG A 85 12.40 3.39 -9.15
C ARG A 85 12.17 3.98 -10.52
N ASN A 86 10.91 4.04 -10.92
CA ASN A 86 10.54 4.83 -12.09
C ASN A 86 10.33 6.31 -11.75
N ALA A 87 10.12 7.14 -12.78
CA ALA A 87 9.87 8.56 -12.65
C ALA A 87 8.61 8.93 -11.82
N GLN A 88 7.72 7.96 -11.57
CA GLN A 88 6.51 8.13 -10.74
C GLN A 88 6.69 7.58 -9.31
N GLY A 89 7.90 7.15 -8.95
CA GLY A 89 8.26 6.63 -7.63
C GLY A 89 7.91 5.15 -7.39
N MET A 90 7.37 4.45 -8.39
CA MET A 90 7.04 3.02 -8.27
C MET A 90 8.33 2.19 -8.23
N CYS A 91 8.33 1.13 -7.42
CA CYS A 91 9.45 0.21 -7.28
C CYS A 91 9.50 -0.78 -8.45
N SER A 92 10.67 -1.19 -8.95
CA SER A 92 10.73 -2.27 -9.95
C SER A 92 10.22 -3.59 -9.36
N LEU A 93 9.66 -4.47 -10.18
CA LEU A 93 9.20 -5.79 -9.71
C LEU A 93 10.35 -6.60 -9.07
N ALA A 94 11.55 -6.48 -9.63
CA ALA A 94 12.75 -7.13 -9.09
C ALA A 94 13.11 -6.57 -7.71
N GLY A 95 13.17 -5.24 -7.57
CA GLY A 95 13.44 -4.58 -6.29
C GLY A 95 12.40 -4.92 -5.23
N PHE A 96 11.10 -4.92 -5.59
CA PHE A 96 10.04 -5.34 -4.66
C PHE A 96 10.19 -6.79 -4.21
N THR A 97 10.54 -7.69 -5.13
CA THR A 97 10.76 -9.12 -4.81
C THR A 97 11.94 -9.30 -3.85
N GLN A 98 13.01 -8.53 -4.03
CA GLN A 98 14.15 -8.53 -3.12
C GLN A 98 13.74 -8.08 -1.72
N ILE A 99 13.05 -6.94 -1.59
CA ILE A 99 12.55 -6.43 -0.30
C ILE A 99 11.71 -7.49 0.42
N VAL A 100 10.79 -8.14 -0.30
CA VAL A 100 9.94 -9.20 0.29
C VAL A 100 10.78 -10.39 0.75
N ASN A 101 11.78 -10.81 -0.02
CA ASN A 101 12.63 -11.93 0.37
C ASN A 101 13.51 -11.61 1.59
N GLU A 102 13.99 -10.38 1.71
CA GLU A 102 14.76 -9.91 2.87
C GLU A 102 13.90 -9.79 4.13
N ALA A 103 12.64 -9.36 3.99
CA ALA A 103 11.69 -9.22 5.10
C ALA A 103 11.09 -10.55 5.58
N ARG A 104 11.11 -11.60 4.75
CA ARG A 104 10.49 -12.89 5.08
C ARG A 104 11.30 -13.66 6.12
N ILE A 105 10.59 -14.25 7.09
CA ILE A 105 11.16 -15.17 8.07
C ILE A 105 10.92 -16.62 7.58
N PRO A 106 11.96 -17.36 7.15
CA PRO A 106 11.76 -18.68 6.53
C PRO A 106 11.00 -19.67 7.41
N ALA A 107 11.25 -19.64 8.72
CA ALA A 107 10.59 -20.52 9.70
C ALA A 107 9.07 -20.29 9.82
N CYS A 108 8.55 -19.16 9.33
CA CYS A 108 7.13 -18.83 9.33
C CYS A 108 6.46 -19.04 7.95
N SER A 109 7.16 -19.68 7.00
CA SER A 109 6.58 -20.02 5.70
C SER A 109 5.60 -21.19 5.84
N LEU A 110 4.49 -21.11 5.08
CA LEU A 110 3.49 -22.17 4.97
C LEU A 110 3.95 -23.31 4.06
#